data_AF-A0A957CAA5-F1
#
_entry.id   AF-A0A957CAA5-F1
#
_cell.length_a   1.000
_cell.length_b   1.000
_cell.length_c   1.000
_cell.angle_alpha   90.00
_cell.angle_beta   90.00
_cell.angle_gamma   90.00
#
_symmetry.space_group_name_H-M   'P 1'
#
loop_
_entity.id
_entity.type
_entity.pdbx_description
1 polymer ?
#
loop_
_entity_poly.entity_id
_entity_poly.type
_entity_poly.pdbx_seq_one_letter_code
_entity_poly.pdbx_strand_id
1 'polypeptide(L)' 'MNDFLDKLSDFFNKYPGLMPLVGLGLIVLNLILQFFPGHWFVDRNILLHLGLILSLLGLLLIRPLT' A
#
# COMPACT_ATOMS: atom_id res chain seq x y z
N MET A 1 -18.94 11.17 10.92
CA MET A 1 -19.15 10.16 9.87
C MET A 1 -17.77 10.00 9.23
N ASN A 2 -17.15 8.83 9.40
CA ASN A 2 -15.69 8.56 9.33
C ASN A 2 -14.81 9.53 8.48
N ASP A 3 -14.40 10.66 9.06
CA ASP A 3 -13.53 11.69 8.42
C ASP A 3 -12.17 11.14 7.97
N PHE A 4 -11.74 10.00 8.54
CA PHE A 4 -10.53 9.30 8.14
C PHE A 4 -10.62 8.72 6.73
N LEU A 5 -11.79 8.18 6.33
CA LEU A 5 -11.96 7.64 4.99
C LEU A 5 -12.05 8.76 3.95
N ASP A 6 -12.72 9.87 4.28
CA ASP A 6 -12.82 11.02 3.35
C ASP A 6 -11.46 11.67 3.11
N LYS A 7 -10.64 11.85 4.16
CA LYS A 7 -9.26 12.36 3.99
C LYS A 7 -8.37 11.41 3.20
N LEU A 8 -8.54 10.09 3.36
CA LEU A 8 -7.82 9.12 2.54
C LEU A 8 -8.26 9.22 1.09
N SER A 9 -9.56 9.24 0.80
CA SER A 9 -10.11 9.37 -0.55
C SER A 9 -9.69 10.67 -1.25
N ASP A 10 -9.71 11.80 -0.55
CA ASP A 10 -9.26 13.09 -1.09
C ASP A 10 -7.75 13.11 -1.36
N PHE A 11 -6.96 12.39 -0.54
CA PHE A 11 -5.57 12.15 -0.86
C PHE A 11 -5.48 11.34 -2.15
N PHE A 12 -6.10 10.16 -2.24
CA PHE A 12 -6.08 9.27 -3.41
C PHE A 12 -6.47 9.96 -4.72
N ASN A 13 -7.42 10.89 -4.68
CA ASN A 13 -7.88 11.64 -5.85
C ASN A 13 -6.87 12.70 -6.34
N LYS A 14 -5.98 13.17 -5.47
CA LYS A 14 -5.12 14.33 -5.75
C LYS A 14 -3.83 13.96 -6.49
N TYR A 15 -3.39 12.70 -6.41
CA TYR A 15 -2.20 12.24 -7.13
C TYR A 15 -2.47 10.86 -7.73
N PRO A 16 -2.54 10.71 -9.07
CA PRO A 16 -2.80 9.42 -9.70
C PRO A 16 -1.74 8.36 -9.34
N GLY A 17 -0.58 8.77 -8.82
CA GLY A 17 0.49 7.92 -8.28
C GLY A 17 0.31 7.44 -6.84
N LEU A 18 -0.84 7.65 -6.20
CA LEU A 18 -1.06 7.27 -4.81
C LEU A 18 -1.30 5.77 -4.57
N MET A 19 -1.90 5.06 -5.51
CA MET A 19 -1.98 3.59 -5.42
C MET A 19 -0.60 2.92 -5.33
N PRO A 20 0.38 3.26 -6.17
CA PRO A 20 1.76 2.81 -5.98
C PRO A 20 2.31 3.19 -4.60
N LEU A 21 2.09 4.43 -4.17
CA LEU A 21 2.64 4.99 -2.94
C LEU A 21 2.07 4.29 -1.68
N VAL A 22 0.80 3.90 -1.71
CA VAL A 22 0.15 3.10 -0.66
C VAL A 22 0.67 1.66 -0.64
N GLY A 23 0.87 1.05 -1.81
CA GLY A 23 1.53 -0.25 -1.92
C GLY A 23 2.95 -0.21 -1.34
N LEU A 24 3.71 0.85 -1.64
CA LEU A 24 5.04 1.09 -1.12
C LEU A 24 5.03 1.29 0.41
N GLY A 25 4.05 2.02 0.94
CA GLY A 25 3.83 2.17 2.38
C GLY A 25 3.55 0.83 3.08
N LEU A 26 2.74 -0.05 2.47
CA LEU A 26 2.48 -1.41 2.96
C LEU A 26 3.74 -2.27 2.97
N ILE A 27 4.61 -2.16 1.96
CA ILE A 27 5.89 -2.86 1.91
C ILE A 27 6.81 -2.38 3.05
N VAL A 28 6.93 -1.06 3.24
CA VAL A 28 7.76 -0.48 4.32
C VAL A 28 7.22 -0.88 5.69
N LEU A 29 5.91 -0.85 5.88
CA LEU A 29 5.28 -1.28 7.13
C LEU A 29 5.53 -2.77 7.38
N ASN A 30 5.44 -3.63 6.35
CA ASN A 30 5.81 -5.04 6.47
C ASN A 30 7.28 -5.21 6.92
N LEU A 31 8.21 -4.44 6.36
CA LEU A 31 9.62 -4.49 6.75
C LEU A 31 9.81 -4.09 8.22
N ILE A 32 9.10 -3.07 8.70
CA ILE A 32 9.11 -2.67 10.12
C ILE A 32 8.55 -3.79 11.01
N LEU A 33 7.46 -4.43 10.60
CA LEU A 33 6.89 -5.57 11.32
C LEU A 33 7.83 -6.79 11.30
N GLN A 34 8.68 -6.93 10.28
CA GLN A 34 9.67 -8.00 10.18
C GLN A 34 10.76 -7.92 11.26
N PHE A 35 11.00 -6.74 11.84
CA PHE A 35 11.90 -6.57 12.99
C PHE A 35 11.32 -7.10 14.31
N PHE A 36 10.01 -7.39 14.38
CA PHE A 36 9.37 -8.00 15.54
C PHE A 36 8.96 -9.45 15.21
N PRO A 37 9.92 -10.40 15.20
CA PRO A 37 9.61 -11.82 14.97
C PRO A 37 8.73 -12.36 16.10
N GLY A 38 7.56 -12.90 15.75
CA GLY A 38 6.62 -13.47 16.73
C GLY A 38 5.18 -13.63 16.24
N HIS A 39 4.79 -12.97 15.15
CA HIS A 39 3.45 -13.09 14.57
C HIS A 39 3.47 -13.91 13.27
N TRP A 40 2.59 -14.92 13.16
CA TRP A 40 2.38 -15.75 11.96
C TRP A 40 2.26 -14.92 10.66
N PHE A 41 1.67 -13.73 10.74
CA PHE A 41 1.54 -12.81 9.61
C PHE A 41 2.87 -12.34 9.00
N VAL A 42 3.91 -12.21 9.83
CA VAL A 42 5.25 -11.78 9.41
C VAL A 42 6.01 -12.92 8.74
N ASP A 43 5.87 -14.14 9.30
CA ASP A 43 6.54 -15.34 8.79
C ASP A 43 6.17 -15.64 7.32
N ARG A 44 4.91 -15.37 6.98
CA ARG A 44 4.35 -15.61 5.63
C ARG A 44 4.51 -14.44 4.67
N ASN A 45 5.06 -13.29 5.11
CA ASN A 45 5.25 -12.09 4.29
C ASN A 45 4.01 -11.68 3.48
N ILE A 46 2.80 -11.88 4.05
CA ILE A 46 1.53 -11.66 3.33
C ILE A 46 1.32 -10.17 3.05
N LEU A 47 1.68 -9.30 4.00
CA LEU A 47 1.64 -7.85 3.85
C LEU A 47 2.62 -7.37 2.75
N LEU A 48 3.78 -8.01 2.63
CA LEU A 48 4.74 -7.76 1.56
C LEU A 48 4.16 -8.09 0.17
N HIS A 49 3.53 -9.26 0.03
CA HIS A 49 2.87 -9.66 -1.22
C HIS A 49 1.69 -8.74 -1.56
N LEU A 50 0.87 -8.38 -0.59
CA LEU A 50 -0.28 -7.50 -0.79
C LEU A 50 0.18 -6.08 -1.20
N GLY A 51 1.19 -5.54 -0.52
CA GLY A 51 1.80 -4.24 -0.84
C GLY A 51 2.44 -4.23 -2.23
N LEU A 52 3.12 -5.32 -2.62
CA LEU A 52 3.70 -5.47 -3.95
C LEU A 52 2.63 -5.52 -5.05
N ILE A 53 1.54 -6.27 -4.84
CA ILE A 53 0.43 -6.34 -5.80
C ILE A 53 -0.24 -4.97 -5.93
N LEU A 54 -0.53 -4.28 -4.82
CA LEU A 54 -1.07 -2.91 -4.84
C LEU A 54 -0.13 -1.93 -5.54
N SER A 55 1.18 -2.05 -5.31
CA SER A 55 2.17 -1.19 -5.95
C SER A 55 2.24 -1.43 -7.46
N LEU A 56 2.20 -2.69 -7.89
CA LEU A 56 2.19 -3.09 -9.30
C LEU A 56 0.91 -2.64 -9.99
N LEU A 57 -0.25 -2.86 -9.38
CA LEU A 57 -1.54 -2.40 -9.92
C LEU A 57 -1.59 -0.88 -10.01
N GLY A 58 -1.05 -0.18 -9.02
CA GLY A 58 -0.92 1.27 -9.05
C GLY A 58 -0.04 1.78 -10.18
N LEU A 59 1.11 1.14 -10.42
CA LEU A 59 1.99 1.46 -11.55
C LEU A 59 1.35 1.10 -12.90
N LEU A 60 0.53 0.05 -12.93
CA LEU A 60 -0.20 -0.33 -14.12
C LEU A 60 -1.30 0.70 -14.43
N LEU A 61 -2.01 1.22 -13.41
CA LEU A 61 -3.06 2.23 -13.54
C LEU A 61 -2.53 3.63 -13.89
N ILE A 62 -1.28 3.95 -13.57
CA ILE A 62 -0.65 5.20 -14.01
C ILE A 62 -0.42 5.23 -15.53
N ARG A 63 -0.20 4.06 -16.15
CA ARG A 63 0.24 3.96 -17.55
C ARG A 63 -0.84 4.04 -18.63
N PRO A 64 -2.13 3.66 -18.45
CA PRO A 64 -3.11 3.77 -19.53
C PRO A 64 -3.59 5.20 -19.83
N LEU A 65 -3.14 6.22 -19.09
CA LEU A 65 -3.60 7.61 -19.23
C LEU A 65 -2.50 8.62 -19.65
N THR A 66 -1.35 8.13 -20.16
CA THR A 66 -0.29 8.98 -20.74
C THR A 66 -0.07 8.61 -22.20
#